data_AF-A0A0M8PHY1-F1
#
_entry.id   AF-A0A0M8PHY1-F1
#
_cell.length_a   1.000
_cell.length_b   1.000
_cell.length_c   1.000
_cell.angle_alpha   90.00
_cell.angle_beta   90.00
_cell.angle_gamma   90.00
#
_symmetry.space_group_name_H-M   'P 1'
#
loop_
_entity.id
_entity.type
_entity.pdbx_description
1 polymer ?
#
loop_
_entity_poly.entity_id
_entity_poly.type
_entity_poly.pdbx_seq_one_letter_code
_entity_poly.pdbx_strand_id
1 'polypeptide(L)'
;MVENASGKASPVLKHTPAVVPDPGVHDYVSDAKWILFHVILRVGRVRVDQFRAEISYIRFLTTEHNTYAMIRQDAHRIDPKRRAVIDPKKRQFATPTYKQQDYAHRLNIYEIPPTAEITLEQFEQWAIDRLKILAEIEACSYRNKSPAETATYITPLLQKFLPLSSNTSSPSGAADPRLKNERQKDHYSHFILRLAFSATEDLRRRFARAETMLFRFRFQQDDSREKRAFIDSLNLDWEPVGDFEKTEIAENLLSSTPGLRRLDDETWYKVDWEKVPELIERRLVFLKKGKAYVPGREQLSMIMAEFTARLERALELTSRALPRLDEDDRLTPILNHLSKNFGSAESVYSEGEGYVDGSPITASSIDQLAQQHFPLCMKSLHVNLRKNNHLKHFGRLQYTLFLKGIGLSLEECILFWRQGFKGKTDDEFNSQYKYNVRHAYGEVGGDVNRRGKGYTPYSCQKILGDSNPGIGQTHGCPYRHYSVDNLVGFLQATGVSDKEVLRGVREDVGKMRYHIACNRVFDATHKNEIKKVKEDGSWSQTDLDTIVHPNTYFKRSFLLKQMAKAPKDA
;
A
#
# COMPACT_ATOMS: atom_id res chain seq x y z
N MET A 1 81.48 18.09 26.11
CA MET A 1 82.06 19.27 25.44
C MET A 1 81.09 19.58 24.29
N VAL A 2 80.18 20.56 24.40
CA VAL A 2 80.35 22.02 24.61
C VAL A 2 80.52 22.74 23.27
N GLU A 3 79.44 23.42 22.83
CA GLU A 3 79.38 24.65 22.01
C GLU A 3 79.99 24.65 20.57
N ASN A 4 79.62 25.50 19.60
CA ASN A 4 78.58 26.56 19.44
C ASN A 4 77.98 26.38 18.01
N ALA A 5 76.69 26.59 17.68
CA ALA A 5 75.79 27.75 17.85
C ALA A 5 75.95 28.90 16.79
N SER A 6 75.43 28.69 15.58
CA SER A 6 74.83 29.72 14.68
C SER A 6 74.28 29.05 13.40
N GLY A 7 73.22 29.50 12.72
CA GLY A 7 72.25 30.55 13.01
C GLY A 7 71.18 30.68 11.90
N LYS A 8 70.20 31.58 12.10
CA LYS A 8 69.06 31.94 11.20
C LYS A 8 67.98 30.86 11.00
N ALA A 9 66.79 31.14 11.57
CA ALA A 9 65.57 30.38 11.31
C ALA A 9 64.68 31.06 10.26
N SER A 10 63.98 30.24 9.46
CA SER A 10 62.81 30.63 8.65
C SER A 10 61.59 29.87 9.17
N PRO A 11 60.36 30.42 9.08
CA PRO A 11 59.20 29.88 9.80
C PRO A 11 58.72 28.55 9.22
N VAL A 12 58.64 27.53 10.07
CA VAL A 12 58.06 26.22 9.73
C VAL A 12 56.54 26.36 9.55
N LEU A 13 56.05 26.11 8.34
CA LEU A 13 54.63 25.99 8.06
C LEU A 13 54.06 24.76 8.77
N LYS A 14 53.18 24.99 9.75
CA LYS A 14 52.36 23.92 10.35
C LYS A 14 51.36 23.43 9.30
N HIS A 15 51.62 22.27 8.70
CA HIS A 15 50.61 21.54 7.93
C HIS A 15 49.52 21.02 8.87
N THR A 16 48.50 21.83 9.12
CA THR A 16 47.20 21.33 9.57
C THR A 16 46.62 20.42 8.48
N PRO A 17 46.18 19.19 8.79
CA PRO A 17 45.50 18.35 7.80
C PRO A 17 44.22 19.06 7.34
N ALA A 18 43.98 19.06 6.02
CA ALA A 18 42.79 19.67 5.47
C ALA A 18 41.55 18.85 5.86
N VAL A 19 40.65 19.46 6.64
CA VAL A 19 39.32 18.88 6.89
C VAL A 19 38.57 18.89 5.56
N VAL A 20 38.38 17.70 4.98
CA VAL A 20 37.49 17.51 3.84
C VAL A 20 36.06 17.80 4.32
N PRO A 21 35.31 18.72 3.68
CA PRO A 21 33.94 18.98 4.08
C PRO A 21 33.06 17.77 3.75
N ASP A 22 32.37 17.28 4.78
CA ASP A 22 31.37 16.22 4.72
C ASP A 22 30.27 16.54 3.66
N PRO A 23 29.97 15.65 2.71
CA PRO A 23 28.92 15.84 1.69
C PRO A 23 27.49 15.67 2.27
N GLY A 24 27.24 16.20 3.46
CA GLY A 24 25.99 16.08 4.19
C GLY A 24 24.83 16.90 3.59
N VAL A 25 23.67 16.25 3.47
CA VAL A 25 22.36 16.84 3.16
C VAL A 25 22.24 17.53 1.79
N HIS A 26 21.94 16.71 0.77
CA HIS A 26 21.24 17.21 -0.42
C HIS A 26 19.83 17.71 -0.02
N ASP A 27 19.43 18.88 -0.51
CA ASP A 27 18.25 19.62 -0.02
C ASP A 27 16.95 19.19 -0.74
N TYR A 28 16.45 18.00 -0.39
CA TYR A 28 15.24 17.34 -0.96
C TYR A 28 13.97 18.23 -0.98
N VAL A 29 13.94 19.33 -0.22
CA VAL A 29 12.85 20.32 -0.20
C VAL A 29 12.79 21.12 -1.52
N SER A 30 13.86 21.10 -2.33
CA SER A 30 13.88 21.60 -3.70
C SER A 30 13.11 20.67 -4.65
N ASP A 31 13.44 19.38 -4.64
CA ASP A 31 13.01 18.44 -5.68
C ASP A 31 11.49 18.20 -5.66
N ALA A 32 10.90 18.06 -4.47
CA ALA A 32 9.46 17.88 -4.29
C ALA A 32 8.62 19.05 -4.85
N LYS A 33 9.19 20.27 -4.96
CA LYS A 33 8.49 21.44 -5.53
C LYS A 33 8.48 21.45 -7.06
N TRP A 34 9.45 20.78 -7.70
CA TRP A 34 9.64 20.85 -9.16
C TRP A 34 9.06 19.67 -9.94
N ILE A 35 8.73 18.56 -9.26
CA ILE A 35 7.88 17.49 -9.81
C ILE A 35 6.54 18.08 -10.31
N LEU A 36 5.91 18.94 -9.50
CA LEU A 36 4.70 19.67 -9.87
C LEU A 36 4.90 20.53 -11.13
N PHE A 37 5.95 21.35 -11.13
CA PHE A 37 6.14 22.42 -12.11
C PHE A 37 6.32 21.91 -13.55
N HIS A 38 6.97 20.75 -13.74
CA HIS A 38 7.22 20.19 -15.07
C HIS A 38 6.04 19.38 -15.63
N VAL A 39 5.21 18.76 -14.78
CA VAL A 39 3.98 18.08 -15.24
C VAL A 39 2.98 19.11 -15.78
N ILE A 40 2.82 20.24 -15.08
CA ILE A 40 1.86 21.30 -15.44
C ILE A 40 2.23 21.98 -16.78
N LEU A 41 3.49 22.42 -16.94
CA LEU A 41 3.86 23.38 -18.01
C LEU A 41 4.01 22.82 -19.44
N ARG A 42 4.07 21.51 -19.68
CA ARG A 42 4.35 20.96 -21.03
C ARG A 42 3.29 20.05 -21.64
N VAL A 43 2.28 19.62 -20.87
CA VAL A 43 1.08 18.99 -21.45
C VAL A 43 0.17 20.06 -22.13
N GLY A 44 0.53 21.34 -22.09
CA GLY A 44 -0.15 22.43 -22.80
C GLY A 44 0.76 23.15 -23.81
N ARG A 45 0.37 23.20 -25.09
CA ARG A 45 1.01 24.06 -26.09
C ARG A 45 0.60 25.53 -25.87
N VAL A 46 1.40 26.31 -25.15
CA VAL A 46 1.27 27.77 -25.06
C VAL A 46 2.59 28.43 -25.45
N ARG A 47 2.52 29.56 -26.17
CA ARG A 47 3.71 30.26 -26.72
C ARG A 47 4.38 31.13 -25.64
N VAL A 48 5.71 31.20 -25.68
CA VAL A 48 6.54 31.82 -24.63
C VAL A 48 6.48 33.36 -24.64
N ASP A 49 6.11 33.96 -25.76
CA ASP A 49 6.38 35.39 -26.02
C ASP A 49 5.44 36.38 -25.31
N GLN A 50 4.34 35.91 -24.72
CA GLN A 50 3.28 36.80 -24.21
C GLN A 50 3.44 37.20 -22.72
N PHE A 51 4.38 36.58 -21.98
CA PHE A 51 4.61 36.84 -20.55
C PHE A 51 5.75 37.84 -20.24
N ARG A 52 6.19 38.62 -21.23
CA ARG A 52 7.24 39.66 -21.08
C ARG A 52 6.73 41.09 -20.89
N ALA A 53 5.42 41.34 -21.03
CA ALA A 53 4.87 42.70 -21.11
C ALA A 53 4.51 43.33 -19.75
N GLU A 54 4.05 42.56 -18.77
CA GLU A 54 3.37 43.11 -17.57
C GLU A 54 4.28 43.44 -16.37
N ILE A 55 5.58 43.18 -16.45
CA ILE A 55 6.54 43.49 -15.36
C ILE A 55 7.27 44.83 -15.58
N SER A 56 6.56 45.82 -16.15
CA SER A 56 7.07 47.18 -16.40
C SER A 56 6.26 48.29 -15.73
N TYR A 57 5.08 48.01 -15.15
CA TYR A 57 4.15 49.05 -14.70
C TYR A 57 4.20 49.40 -13.20
N ILE A 58 4.93 48.65 -12.36
CA ILE A 58 5.00 48.90 -10.90
C ILE A 58 6.42 49.30 -10.47
N ARG A 59 6.90 50.45 -10.98
CA ARG A 59 8.05 51.16 -10.38
C ARG A 59 8.13 52.66 -10.69
N PHE A 60 7.05 53.38 -10.42
CA PHE A 60 7.04 54.85 -10.40
C PHE A 60 6.45 55.35 -9.06
N LEU A 61 6.87 56.54 -8.61
CA LEU A 61 6.59 57.15 -7.28
C LEU A 61 7.19 56.31 -6.11
N THR A 62 8.26 56.72 -5.41
CA THR A 62 8.46 58.00 -4.70
C THR A 62 9.95 58.31 -4.44
N THR A 63 10.24 59.57 -4.14
CA THR A 63 11.53 60.14 -3.70
C THR A 63 11.26 61.17 -2.59
N GLU A 64 12.22 61.76 -1.84
CA GLU A 64 13.69 61.75 -1.88
C GLU A 64 14.28 61.14 -0.56
N HIS A 65 15.33 61.57 0.17
CA HIS A 65 16.28 62.70 0.11
C HIS A 65 17.63 62.38 0.83
N ASN A 66 18.52 63.37 0.84
CA ASN A 66 19.90 63.39 1.35
C ASN A 66 20.10 63.04 2.83
N THR A 67 21.26 62.43 3.15
CA THR A 67 22.39 63.16 3.80
C THR A 67 23.72 62.38 3.74
N TYR A 68 24.85 63.09 3.82
CA TYR A 68 26.21 62.55 3.73
C TYR A 68 26.75 62.06 5.10
N ALA A 69 27.54 60.98 5.09
CA ALA A 69 28.50 60.65 6.14
C ALA A 69 29.74 59.95 5.55
N MET A 70 30.92 60.15 6.14
CA MET A 70 32.21 59.73 5.56
C MET A 70 32.56 58.24 5.75
N ILE A 71 33.40 57.75 4.83
CA ILE A 71 34.02 56.42 4.87
C ILE A 71 34.96 56.29 6.07
N ARG A 72 34.84 55.18 6.81
CA ARG A 72 35.99 54.51 7.45
C ARG A 72 36.20 53.16 6.79
N GLN A 73 37.47 52.76 6.64
CA GLN A 73 37.86 51.50 6.02
C GLN A 73 38.17 50.46 7.11
N ASP A 74 37.34 49.41 7.22
CA ASP A 74 37.66 48.25 8.06
C ASP A 74 38.41 47.16 7.27
N ALA A 75 39.48 46.64 7.88
CA ALA A 75 40.54 45.89 7.20
C ALA A 75 40.24 44.40 6.92
N HIS A 76 38.97 44.04 6.66
CA HIS A 76 38.52 42.65 6.46
C HIS A 76 37.84 42.40 5.11
N ARG A 77 38.41 42.95 4.03
CA ARG A 77 37.94 42.70 2.65
C ARG A 77 38.43 41.34 2.12
N ILE A 78 37.72 40.28 2.49
CA ILE A 78 37.90 38.92 1.93
C ILE A 78 37.80 38.96 0.40
N ASP A 79 38.67 38.22 -0.28
CA ASP A 79 38.73 38.07 -1.75
C ASP A 79 37.33 37.83 -2.35
N PRO A 80 36.88 38.62 -3.35
CA PRO A 80 35.62 38.42 -4.05
C PRO A 80 35.38 36.98 -4.56
N LYS A 81 36.43 36.23 -4.89
CA LYS A 81 36.36 34.83 -5.35
C LYS A 81 36.12 33.81 -4.22
N ARG A 82 36.12 34.22 -2.95
CA ARG A 82 35.87 33.35 -1.78
C ARG A 82 34.53 33.58 -1.07
N ARG A 83 33.64 34.44 -1.59
CA ARG A 83 32.26 34.50 -1.07
C ARG A 83 31.45 33.31 -1.57
N ALA A 84 31.00 32.46 -0.64
CA ALA A 84 29.95 31.48 -0.91
C ALA A 84 28.61 32.21 -1.11
N VAL A 85 28.33 32.66 -2.34
CA VAL A 85 27.11 33.40 -2.68
C VAL A 85 25.94 32.43 -2.86
N ILE A 86 25.38 31.97 -1.74
CA ILE A 86 24.01 31.41 -1.69
C ILE A 86 23.24 32.18 -0.62
N ASP A 87 22.68 33.31 -1.03
CA ASP A 87 21.60 33.97 -0.31
C ASP A 87 20.41 32.98 -0.22
N PRO A 88 19.92 32.62 0.97
CA PRO A 88 18.85 31.63 1.12
C PRO A 88 17.54 32.05 0.45
N LYS A 89 17.31 33.36 0.24
CA LYS A 89 16.17 33.85 -0.56
C LYS A 89 16.36 33.62 -2.06
N LYS A 90 17.60 33.56 -2.54
CA LYS A 90 17.93 33.24 -3.95
C LYS A 90 18.01 31.74 -4.24
N ARG A 91 18.17 30.89 -3.21
CA ARG A 91 18.13 29.42 -3.34
C ARG A 91 16.81 28.92 -3.96
N GLN A 92 15.71 29.68 -3.80
CA GLN A 92 14.40 29.40 -4.40
C GLN A 92 14.32 29.72 -5.90
N PHE A 93 15.30 30.43 -6.46
CA PHE A 93 15.38 30.84 -7.87
C PHE A 93 16.61 30.24 -8.58
N ALA A 94 17.25 29.24 -7.99
CA ALA A 94 18.34 28.52 -8.64
C ALA A 94 17.78 27.64 -9.76
N THR A 95 18.35 27.74 -10.96
CA THR A 95 18.02 26.84 -12.07
C THR A 95 18.34 25.40 -11.64
N PRO A 96 17.39 24.46 -11.66
CA PRO A 96 17.64 23.10 -11.19
C PRO A 96 18.66 22.39 -12.09
N THR A 97 19.67 21.79 -11.48
CA THR A 97 20.70 20.99 -12.18
C THR A 97 20.12 19.61 -12.49
N TYR A 98 19.43 19.49 -13.63
CA TYR A 98 18.78 18.24 -14.04
C TYR A 98 19.77 17.07 -14.15
N LYS A 99 19.64 16.08 -13.27
CA LYS A 99 20.31 14.79 -13.41
C LYS A 99 19.39 13.84 -14.18
N GLN A 100 19.65 13.66 -15.47
CA GLN A 100 18.98 12.62 -16.26
C GLN A 100 19.29 11.25 -15.62
N GLN A 101 18.26 10.48 -15.26
CA GLN A 101 18.48 9.16 -14.67
C GLN A 101 18.91 8.18 -15.77
N ASP A 102 20.13 7.66 -15.68
CA ASP A 102 20.55 6.50 -16.46
C ASP A 102 20.08 5.22 -15.75
N TYR A 103 19.41 4.34 -16.49
CA TYR A 103 18.73 3.17 -15.94
C TYR A 103 19.68 1.95 -15.88
N ALA A 104 20.83 2.11 -15.21
CA ALA A 104 21.88 1.10 -15.14
C ALA A 104 21.44 -0.21 -14.48
N HIS A 105 20.64 -0.13 -13.42
CA HIS A 105 20.14 -1.28 -12.65
C HIS A 105 18.68 -1.58 -12.98
N ARG A 106 18.27 -2.84 -12.80
CA ARG A 106 16.87 -3.27 -12.88
C ARG A 106 16.03 -2.77 -11.70
N LEU A 107 16.64 -2.69 -10.51
CA LEU A 107 16.04 -2.15 -9.30
C LEU A 107 16.26 -0.63 -9.22
N ASN A 108 15.32 0.09 -8.63
CA ASN A 108 15.36 1.55 -8.47
C ASN A 108 14.75 1.89 -7.10
N ILE A 109 15.38 2.82 -6.35
CA ILE A 109 14.87 3.32 -5.06
C ILE A 109 13.96 4.56 -5.23
N TYR A 110 13.77 5.01 -6.48
CA TYR A 110 12.84 6.07 -6.89
C TYR A 110 13.09 7.41 -6.17
N GLU A 111 14.36 7.81 -6.11
CA GLU A 111 14.85 9.02 -5.44
C GLU A 111 14.81 10.25 -6.37
N ILE A 112 15.46 10.15 -7.53
CA ILE A 112 15.44 11.20 -8.57
C ILE A 112 14.10 11.13 -9.31
N PRO A 113 13.36 12.23 -9.48
CA PRO A 113 12.09 12.23 -10.21
C PRO A 113 12.26 12.14 -11.74
N PRO A 114 11.23 11.69 -12.48
CA PRO A 114 11.22 11.68 -13.93
C PRO A 114 11.20 13.10 -14.52
N THR A 115 11.95 13.31 -15.62
CA THR A 115 12.12 14.64 -16.26
C THR A 115 11.77 14.70 -17.75
N ALA A 116 11.69 13.58 -18.45
CA ALA A 116 11.31 13.54 -19.86
C ALA A 116 9.78 13.53 -20.03
N GLU A 117 9.30 14.09 -21.13
CA GLU A 117 7.87 14.18 -21.46
C GLU A 117 7.29 12.80 -21.85
N ILE A 118 6.02 12.57 -21.47
CA ILE A 118 5.21 11.41 -21.86
C ILE A 118 3.81 11.88 -22.24
N THR A 119 3.07 11.06 -23.00
CA THR A 119 1.68 11.39 -23.38
C THR A 119 0.69 11.13 -22.24
N LEU A 120 -0.53 11.67 -22.33
CA LEU A 120 -1.55 11.47 -21.30
C LEU A 120 -2.03 10.01 -21.25
N GLU A 121 -2.09 9.34 -22.40
CA GLU A 121 -2.42 7.91 -22.52
C GLU A 121 -1.32 7.04 -21.90
N GLN A 122 -0.04 7.42 -22.06
CA GLN A 122 1.07 6.77 -21.37
C GLN A 122 0.97 6.98 -19.85
N PHE A 123 0.68 8.20 -19.40
CA PHE A 123 0.51 8.53 -17.98
C PHE A 123 -0.57 7.66 -17.33
N GLU A 124 -1.77 7.59 -17.92
CA GLU A 124 -2.87 6.77 -17.38
C GLU A 124 -2.57 5.26 -17.51
N GLN A 125 -2.16 4.76 -18.67
CA GLN A 125 -1.92 3.34 -18.89
C GLN A 125 -0.80 2.79 -17.98
N TRP A 126 0.29 3.53 -17.80
CA TRP A 126 1.41 3.10 -16.95
C TRP A 126 1.02 3.11 -15.47
N ALA A 127 0.23 4.09 -15.03
CA ALA A 127 -0.35 4.12 -13.69
C ALA A 127 -1.28 2.92 -13.45
N ILE A 128 -2.23 2.68 -14.35
CA ILE A 128 -3.18 1.56 -14.31
C ILE A 128 -2.44 0.21 -14.28
N ASP A 129 -1.38 0.03 -15.05
CA ASP A 129 -0.64 -1.23 -15.09
C ASP A 129 0.15 -1.52 -13.81
N ARG A 130 0.76 -0.51 -13.17
CA ARG A 130 1.32 -0.68 -11.82
C ARG A 130 0.23 -0.91 -10.78
N LEU A 131 -0.90 -0.19 -10.90
CA LEU A 131 -2.02 -0.27 -9.96
C LEU A 131 -2.61 -1.68 -9.88
N LYS A 132 -2.79 -2.35 -11.03
CA LYS A 132 -3.21 -3.77 -11.10
C LYS A 132 -2.28 -4.68 -10.30
N ILE A 133 -0.96 -4.55 -10.49
CA ILE A 133 0.02 -5.34 -9.74
C ILE A 133 -0.11 -5.10 -8.24
N LEU A 134 -0.12 -3.84 -7.80
CA LEU A 134 -0.20 -3.49 -6.39
C LEU A 134 -1.50 -3.95 -5.72
N ALA A 135 -2.63 -3.87 -6.43
CA ALA A 135 -3.91 -4.40 -5.97
C ALA A 135 -3.89 -5.92 -5.81
N GLU A 136 -3.27 -6.66 -6.74
CA GLU A 136 -3.13 -8.12 -6.62
C GLU A 136 -2.14 -8.54 -5.51
N ILE A 137 -1.14 -7.71 -5.20
CA ILE A 137 -0.29 -7.92 -4.00
C ILE A 137 -1.13 -7.79 -2.73
N GLU A 138 -1.96 -6.75 -2.62
CA GLU A 138 -2.84 -6.55 -1.47
C GLU A 138 -3.90 -7.66 -1.38
N ALA A 139 -4.45 -8.13 -2.51
CA ALA A 139 -5.39 -9.24 -2.57
C ALA A 139 -4.76 -10.58 -2.12
N CYS A 140 -3.53 -10.88 -2.55
CA CYS A 140 -2.80 -12.08 -2.10
C CYS A 140 -2.48 -12.02 -0.60
N SER A 141 -2.05 -10.87 -0.11
CA SER A 141 -1.82 -10.61 1.32
C SER A 141 -3.12 -10.78 2.13
N TYR A 142 -4.25 -10.25 1.63
CA TYR A 142 -5.55 -10.39 2.28
C TYR A 142 -6.06 -11.84 2.28
N ARG A 143 -5.77 -12.63 1.22
CA ARG A 143 -6.05 -14.07 1.18
C ARG A 143 -5.11 -14.93 2.05
N ASN A 144 -4.14 -14.31 2.76
CA ASN A 144 -3.07 -14.99 3.51
C ASN A 144 -2.23 -15.98 2.67
N LYS A 145 -2.06 -15.73 1.37
CA LYS A 145 -1.13 -16.52 0.54
C LYS A 145 0.30 -16.33 1.02
N SER A 146 1.10 -17.39 1.03
CA SER A 146 2.51 -17.31 1.42
C SER A 146 3.31 -16.42 0.45
N PRO A 147 4.49 -15.92 0.83
CA PRO A 147 5.34 -15.17 -0.10
C PRO A 147 5.70 -15.96 -1.38
N ALA A 148 5.82 -17.30 -1.29
CA ALA A 148 6.12 -18.15 -2.43
C ALA A 148 4.92 -18.26 -3.40
N GLU A 149 3.72 -18.57 -2.89
CA GLU A 149 2.50 -18.63 -3.71
C GLU A 149 2.19 -17.26 -4.34
N THR A 150 2.39 -16.19 -3.58
CA THR A 150 2.19 -14.80 -4.01
C THR A 150 3.17 -14.43 -5.12
N ALA A 151 4.46 -14.80 -5.01
CA ALA A 151 5.44 -14.60 -6.07
C ALA A 151 5.09 -15.38 -7.35
N THR A 152 4.68 -16.65 -7.23
CA THR A 152 4.25 -17.47 -8.37
C THR A 152 3.02 -16.88 -9.07
N TYR A 153 2.04 -16.37 -8.33
CA TYR A 153 0.84 -15.73 -8.87
C TYR A 153 1.14 -14.39 -9.57
N ILE A 154 2.00 -13.55 -8.97
CA ILE A 154 2.31 -12.21 -9.48
C ILE A 154 3.28 -12.23 -10.68
N THR A 155 4.18 -13.22 -10.77
CA THR A 155 5.20 -13.30 -11.85
C THR A 155 4.62 -13.19 -13.28
N PRO A 156 3.59 -13.94 -13.71
CA PRO A 156 2.99 -13.77 -15.04
C PRO A 156 2.30 -12.41 -15.23
N LEU A 157 1.77 -11.81 -14.15
CA LEU A 157 1.17 -10.47 -14.20
C LEU A 157 2.25 -9.40 -14.40
N LEU A 158 3.39 -9.51 -13.70
CA LEU A 158 4.56 -8.64 -13.90
C LEU A 158 5.07 -8.72 -15.34
N GLN A 159 5.27 -9.93 -15.88
CA GLN A 159 5.70 -10.13 -17.27
C GLN A 159 4.75 -9.47 -18.28
N LYS A 160 3.43 -9.48 -18.01
CA LYS A 160 2.41 -8.88 -18.87
C LYS A 160 2.30 -7.35 -18.75
N PHE A 161 2.30 -6.81 -17.54
CA PHE A 161 1.93 -5.41 -17.30
C PHE A 161 3.13 -4.51 -16.96
N LEU A 162 4.15 -5.03 -16.29
CA LEU A 162 5.29 -4.25 -15.80
C LEU A 162 6.62 -5.04 -15.89
N PRO A 163 7.00 -5.50 -17.11
CA PRO A 163 8.19 -6.32 -17.31
C PRO A 163 9.46 -5.54 -16.95
N LEU A 164 10.42 -6.26 -16.36
CA LEU A 164 11.76 -5.79 -16.02
C LEU A 164 12.77 -6.92 -16.23
N SER A 165 13.43 -6.89 -17.39
CA SER A 165 14.42 -7.90 -17.76
C SER A 165 15.81 -7.58 -17.18
N SER A 166 16.55 -8.64 -16.83
CA SER A 166 17.98 -8.56 -16.45
C SER A 166 18.81 -7.94 -17.59
N ASN A 167 19.89 -7.23 -17.27
CA ASN A 167 20.81 -6.70 -18.29
C ASN A 167 21.41 -7.84 -19.14
N THR A 168 21.54 -9.04 -18.56
CA THR A 168 22.02 -10.25 -19.25
C THR A 168 21.12 -10.70 -20.42
N SER A 169 19.87 -10.21 -20.49
CA SER A 169 18.92 -10.52 -21.57
C SER A 169 19.18 -9.79 -22.90
N SER A 170 20.26 -8.99 -22.99
CA SER A 170 20.64 -8.28 -24.21
C SER A 170 22.16 -8.22 -24.37
N PRO A 171 22.72 -8.45 -25.58
CA PRO A 171 24.15 -8.23 -25.85
C PRO A 171 24.60 -6.79 -25.57
N SER A 172 23.69 -5.82 -25.67
CA SER A 172 23.92 -4.40 -25.39
C SER A 172 23.79 -4.03 -23.91
N GLY A 173 23.42 -4.98 -23.03
CA GLY A 173 23.20 -4.75 -21.61
C GLY A 173 22.23 -3.59 -21.34
N ALA A 174 22.54 -2.78 -20.32
CA ALA A 174 21.74 -1.60 -19.93
C ALA A 174 21.57 -0.55 -21.03
N ALA A 175 22.35 -0.60 -22.12
CA ALA A 175 22.23 0.35 -23.23
C ALA A 175 21.01 0.08 -24.13
N ASP A 176 20.45 -1.14 -24.09
CA ASP A 176 19.32 -1.59 -24.93
C ASP A 176 18.07 -0.69 -24.76
N PRO A 177 17.50 -0.12 -25.84
CA PRO A 177 16.32 0.73 -25.76
C PRO A 177 15.09 0.00 -25.18
N ARG A 178 14.95 -1.32 -25.37
CA ARG A 178 13.88 -2.12 -24.75
C ARG A 178 14.00 -2.09 -23.22
N LEU A 179 15.20 -2.35 -22.70
CA LEU A 179 15.45 -2.37 -21.25
C LEU A 179 15.32 -0.98 -20.62
N LYS A 180 15.69 0.07 -21.36
CA LYS A 180 15.46 1.46 -20.95
C LYS A 180 13.97 1.80 -20.90
N ASN A 181 13.18 1.37 -21.88
CA ASN A 181 11.72 1.58 -21.88
C ASN A 181 11.01 0.80 -20.76
N GLU A 182 11.43 -0.45 -20.47
CA GLU A 182 10.96 -1.24 -19.33
C GLU A 182 11.20 -0.50 -18.00
N ARG A 183 12.42 0.00 -17.79
CA ARG A 183 12.82 0.75 -16.58
C ARG A 183 12.20 2.14 -16.51
N GLN A 184 11.96 2.80 -17.64
CA GLN A 184 11.22 4.07 -17.70
C GLN A 184 9.75 3.89 -17.31
N LYS A 185 9.05 2.88 -17.86
CA LYS A 185 7.66 2.58 -17.48
C LYS A 185 7.55 2.30 -15.98
N ASP A 186 8.50 1.54 -15.43
CA ASP A 186 8.56 1.27 -14.00
C ASP A 186 8.78 2.53 -13.16
N HIS A 187 9.78 3.35 -13.52
CA HIS A 187 10.08 4.59 -12.82
C HIS A 187 8.91 5.58 -12.83
N TYR A 188 8.33 5.85 -14.00
CA TYR A 188 7.24 6.82 -14.14
C TYR A 188 5.97 6.34 -13.44
N SER A 189 5.58 5.08 -13.61
CA SER A 189 4.39 4.53 -12.94
C SER A 189 4.46 4.63 -11.42
N HIS A 190 5.65 4.45 -10.82
CA HIS A 190 5.85 4.68 -9.38
C HIS A 190 5.55 6.13 -8.98
N PHE A 191 6.10 7.12 -9.69
CA PHE A 191 5.88 8.54 -9.37
C PHE A 191 4.46 9.02 -9.66
N ILE A 192 3.79 8.49 -10.68
CA ILE A 192 2.38 8.82 -10.97
C ILE A 192 1.48 8.29 -9.84
N LEU A 193 1.74 7.08 -9.33
CA LEU A 193 1.01 6.55 -8.18
C LEU A 193 1.36 7.28 -6.87
N ARG A 194 2.59 7.81 -6.68
CA ARG A 194 2.88 8.73 -5.56
C ARG A 194 1.93 9.93 -5.52
N LEU A 195 1.63 10.55 -6.68
CA LEU A 195 0.65 11.65 -6.75
C LEU A 195 -0.72 11.18 -6.24
N ALA A 196 -1.25 10.10 -6.83
CA ALA A 196 -2.59 9.57 -6.51
C ALA A 196 -2.75 9.13 -5.05
N PHE A 197 -1.71 8.58 -4.42
CA PHE A 197 -1.78 8.05 -3.05
C PHE A 197 -1.27 8.97 -1.95
N SER A 198 -0.70 10.12 -2.30
CA SER A 198 -0.25 11.11 -1.31
C SER A 198 -1.38 11.81 -0.55
N ALA A 199 -2.62 11.79 -1.08
CA ALA A 199 -3.73 12.62 -0.60
C ALA A 199 -4.19 12.36 0.85
N THR A 200 -4.19 11.10 1.32
CA THR A 200 -4.59 10.75 2.70
C THR A 200 -3.55 9.88 3.38
N GLU A 201 -3.60 9.77 4.70
CA GLU A 201 -2.67 8.90 5.44
C GLU A 201 -2.91 7.41 5.16
N ASP A 202 -4.17 6.97 5.07
CA ASP A 202 -4.50 5.57 4.74
C ASP A 202 -4.02 5.17 3.34
N LEU A 203 -4.19 6.05 2.34
CA LEU A 203 -3.69 5.81 0.99
C LEU A 203 -2.16 5.72 0.97
N ARG A 204 -1.46 6.63 1.66
CA ARG A 204 0.01 6.59 1.80
C ARG A 204 0.48 5.29 2.46
N ARG A 205 -0.12 4.92 3.60
CA ARG A 205 0.21 3.68 4.34
C ARG A 205 -0.05 2.41 3.50
N ARG A 206 -1.13 2.36 2.72
CA ARG A 206 -1.44 1.22 1.83
C ARG A 206 -0.49 1.13 0.64
N PHE A 207 -0.26 2.24 -0.05
CA PHE A 207 0.65 2.29 -1.19
C PHE A 207 2.08 1.93 -0.77
N ALA A 208 2.61 2.53 0.31
CA ALA A 208 3.94 2.21 0.83
C ALA A 208 4.13 0.72 1.14
N ARG A 209 3.12 0.06 1.72
CA ARG A 209 3.14 -1.39 2.01
C ARG A 209 3.14 -2.25 0.75
N ALA A 210 2.22 -1.99 -0.19
CA ALA A 210 2.13 -2.76 -1.43
C ALA A 210 3.38 -2.58 -2.31
N GLU A 211 3.88 -1.36 -2.40
CA GLU A 211 5.06 -0.98 -3.17
C GLU A 211 6.36 -1.54 -2.56
N THR A 212 6.50 -1.55 -1.24
CA THR A 212 7.60 -2.24 -0.54
C THR A 212 7.57 -3.74 -0.80
N MET A 213 6.39 -4.36 -0.81
CA MET A 213 6.24 -5.78 -1.11
C MET A 213 6.57 -6.10 -2.58
N LEU A 214 6.19 -5.24 -3.52
CA LEU A 214 6.61 -5.32 -4.93
C LEU A 214 8.13 -5.25 -5.06
N PHE A 215 8.76 -4.30 -4.38
CA PHE A 215 10.21 -4.15 -4.35
C PHE A 215 10.91 -5.37 -3.74
N ARG A 216 10.36 -5.94 -2.66
CA ARG A 216 10.83 -7.19 -2.03
C ARG A 216 10.84 -8.37 -3.00
N PHE A 217 9.73 -8.61 -3.72
CA PHE A 217 9.67 -9.71 -4.69
C PHE A 217 10.68 -9.54 -5.81
N ARG A 218 10.82 -8.33 -6.36
CA ARG A 218 11.81 -8.02 -7.40
C ARG A 218 13.24 -8.24 -6.91
N PHE A 219 13.58 -7.76 -5.72
CA PHE A 219 14.90 -7.97 -5.13
C PHE A 219 15.18 -9.46 -4.89
N GLN A 220 14.18 -10.24 -4.46
CA GLN A 220 14.35 -11.69 -4.28
C GLN A 220 14.57 -12.40 -5.63
N GLN A 221 13.82 -12.03 -6.68
CA GLN A 221 13.95 -12.55 -8.06
C GLN A 221 15.17 -12.02 -8.84
N ASP A 222 15.98 -11.12 -8.26
CA ASP A 222 17.08 -10.51 -9.00
C ASP A 222 18.33 -11.40 -9.10
N ASP A 223 19.24 -11.10 -10.03
CA ASP A 223 20.50 -11.83 -10.20
C ASP A 223 21.50 -11.42 -9.11
N SER A 224 22.22 -12.37 -8.50
CA SER A 224 23.17 -12.07 -7.40
C SER A 224 24.27 -11.06 -7.78
N ARG A 225 24.59 -10.93 -9.08
CA ARG A 225 25.50 -9.91 -9.62
C ARG A 225 24.83 -8.54 -9.74
N GLU A 226 23.56 -8.48 -10.18
CA GLU A 226 22.81 -7.22 -10.27
C GLU A 226 22.47 -6.67 -8.89
N LYS A 227 22.05 -7.53 -7.94
CA LYS A 227 21.84 -7.16 -6.53
C LYS A 227 23.06 -6.50 -5.93
N ARG A 228 24.25 -7.11 -6.07
CA ARG A 228 25.48 -6.54 -5.50
C ARG A 228 25.77 -5.17 -6.10
N ALA A 229 25.82 -5.07 -7.43
CA ALA A 229 26.06 -3.80 -8.12
C ALA A 229 25.02 -2.71 -7.77
N PHE A 230 23.76 -3.10 -7.53
CA PHE A 230 22.71 -2.19 -7.06
C PHE A 230 22.94 -1.75 -5.61
N ILE A 231 23.23 -2.67 -4.68
CA ILE A 231 23.53 -2.34 -3.27
C ILE A 231 24.73 -1.40 -3.18
N ASP A 232 25.80 -1.70 -3.91
CA ASP A 232 27.02 -0.90 -3.97
C ASP A 232 26.72 0.54 -4.50
N SER A 233 25.70 0.70 -5.35
CA SER A 233 25.27 2.01 -5.88
C SER A 233 24.46 2.88 -4.89
N LEU A 234 23.90 2.28 -3.83
CA LEU A 234 22.94 2.95 -2.93
C LEU A 234 23.59 3.77 -1.80
N ASN A 235 24.91 3.61 -1.57
CA ASN A 235 25.69 4.25 -0.50
C ASN A 235 24.95 4.31 0.85
N LEU A 236 24.72 3.13 1.45
CA LEU A 236 23.83 2.98 2.62
C LEU A 236 24.53 3.20 3.98
N ASP A 237 25.81 3.56 3.97
CA ASP A 237 26.73 3.63 5.12
C ASP A 237 26.78 2.31 5.92
N TRP A 238 26.95 1.19 5.20
CA TRP A 238 27.04 -0.16 5.77
C TRP A 238 28.47 -0.68 5.64
N GLU A 239 29.20 -0.72 6.76
CA GLU A 239 30.57 -1.24 6.78
C GLU A 239 30.57 -2.77 6.88
N PRO A 240 31.32 -3.52 6.06
CA PRO A 240 31.57 -4.93 6.34
C PRO A 240 32.44 -5.06 7.59
N VAL A 241 32.07 -5.95 8.52
CA VAL A 241 32.85 -6.22 9.74
C VAL A 241 34.12 -6.99 9.37
N GLY A 242 35.29 -6.39 9.60
CA GLY A 242 36.57 -7.04 9.33
C GLY A 242 36.87 -8.18 10.32
N ASP A 243 37.66 -9.17 9.90
CA ASP A 243 37.85 -10.44 10.64
C ASP A 243 38.37 -10.27 12.07
N PHE A 244 39.21 -9.26 12.33
CA PHE A 244 39.66 -8.92 13.68
C PHE A 244 38.50 -8.42 14.57
N GLU A 245 37.68 -7.47 14.08
CA GLU A 245 36.52 -6.95 14.79
C GLU A 245 35.50 -8.09 15.02
N LYS A 246 35.25 -8.91 14.00
CA LYS A 246 34.38 -10.11 14.03
C LYS A 246 34.83 -11.13 15.08
N THR A 247 36.14 -11.30 15.26
CA THR A 247 36.73 -12.21 16.26
C THR A 247 36.63 -11.64 17.68
N GLU A 248 36.88 -10.34 17.87
CA GLU A 248 36.77 -9.67 19.19
C GLU A 248 35.36 -9.79 19.81
N ILE A 249 34.31 -9.80 18.98
CA ILE A 249 32.91 -9.86 19.42
C ILE A 249 32.25 -11.23 19.22
N ALA A 250 33.02 -12.25 18.84
CA ALA A 250 32.53 -13.54 18.37
C ALA A 250 31.43 -14.18 19.24
N GLU A 251 31.67 -14.30 20.55
CA GLU A 251 30.72 -14.89 21.51
C GLU A 251 29.39 -14.11 21.57
N ASN A 252 29.47 -12.77 21.46
CA ASN A 252 28.31 -11.89 21.51
C ASN A 252 27.47 -11.96 20.24
N LEU A 253 28.10 -12.18 19.07
CA LEU A 253 27.37 -12.41 17.82
C LEU A 253 26.61 -13.74 17.85
N LEU A 254 27.26 -14.81 18.35
CA LEU A 254 26.65 -16.13 18.51
C LEU A 254 25.49 -16.10 19.51
N SER A 255 25.63 -15.39 20.64
CA SER A 255 24.56 -15.29 21.65
C SER A 255 23.38 -14.40 21.22
N SER A 256 23.62 -13.40 20.36
CA SER A 256 22.59 -12.45 19.89
C SER A 256 21.85 -12.89 18.63
N THR A 257 22.24 -14.01 17.99
CA THR A 257 21.77 -14.38 16.64
C THR A 257 21.27 -15.82 16.61
N PRO A 258 19.97 -16.05 16.88
CA PRO A 258 19.40 -17.39 16.99
C PRO A 258 19.69 -18.28 15.78
N GLY A 259 19.96 -19.57 16.05
CA GLY A 259 20.18 -20.61 15.05
C GLY A 259 21.56 -20.63 14.38
N LEU A 260 22.41 -19.62 14.60
CA LEU A 260 23.77 -19.60 14.07
C LEU A 260 24.68 -20.58 14.83
N ARG A 261 25.53 -21.35 14.13
CA ARG A 261 26.44 -22.33 14.71
C ARG A 261 27.92 -21.97 14.58
N ARG A 262 28.30 -21.26 13.53
CA ARG A 262 29.64 -20.72 13.28
C ARG A 262 29.52 -19.31 12.72
N LEU A 263 30.55 -18.49 12.93
CA LEU A 263 30.59 -17.14 12.39
C LEU A 263 31.11 -17.10 10.95
N ASP A 264 31.89 -18.10 10.54
CA ASP A 264 32.49 -18.21 9.20
C ASP A 264 31.44 -18.36 8.11
N ASP A 265 30.32 -19.01 8.45
CA ASP A 265 29.19 -19.31 7.56
C ASP A 265 28.49 -18.04 7.03
N GLU A 266 28.75 -16.86 7.59
CA GLU A 266 27.99 -15.64 7.32
C GLU A 266 28.84 -14.35 7.28
N THR A 267 28.49 -13.44 6.36
CA THR A 267 29.02 -12.06 6.32
C THR A 267 28.32 -11.21 7.37
N TRP A 268 28.98 -10.15 7.84
CA TRP A 268 28.46 -9.27 8.86
C TRP A 268 28.59 -7.80 8.45
N TYR A 269 27.56 -7.01 8.74
CA TYR A 269 27.49 -5.59 8.44
C TYR A 269 27.33 -4.79 9.74
N LYS A 270 28.08 -3.69 9.86
CA LYS A 270 28.05 -2.76 10.96
C LYS A 270 27.35 -1.48 10.52
N VAL A 271 26.29 -1.11 11.22
CA VAL A 271 25.41 0.03 10.89
C VAL A 271 25.03 0.78 12.15
N ASP A 272 24.53 2.00 12.02
CA ASP A 272 23.91 2.72 13.15
C ASP A 272 22.60 2.03 13.57
N TRP A 273 22.41 1.85 14.88
CA TRP A 273 21.29 1.09 15.43
C TRP A 273 19.91 1.64 14.98
N GLU A 274 19.83 2.95 14.76
CA GLU A 274 18.64 3.68 14.30
C GLU A 274 18.16 3.25 12.90
N LYS A 275 19.06 2.68 12.07
CA LYS A 275 18.71 2.16 10.74
C LYS A 275 18.05 0.77 10.78
N VAL A 276 18.06 0.06 11.91
CA VAL A 276 17.60 -1.35 12.02
C VAL A 276 16.69 -1.69 13.22
N PRO A 277 15.71 -0.84 13.60
CA PRO A 277 14.90 -1.04 14.81
C PRO A 277 14.11 -2.36 14.83
N GLU A 278 13.59 -2.82 13.69
CA GLU A 278 12.83 -4.08 13.56
C GLU A 278 13.67 -5.31 13.95
N LEU A 279 14.97 -5.29 13.66
CA LEU A 279 15.89 -6.39 13.99
C LEU A 279 16.29 -6.35 15.47
N ILE A 280 16.33 -5.16 16.07
CA ILE A 280 16.61 -4.94 17.49
C ILE A 280 15.42 -5.38 18.35
N GLU A 281 14.20 -5.01 17.97
CA GLU A 281 12.95 -5.45 18.63
C GLU A 281 12.87 -6.98 18.70
N ARG A 282 13.21 -7.66 17.61
CA ARG A 282 13.22 -9.13 17.50
C ARG A 282 14.45 -9.80 18.12
N ARG A 283 15.43 -9.03 18.62
CA ARG A 283 16.70 -9.53 19.18
C ARG A 283 17.46 -10.46 18.22
N LEU A 284 17.63 -10.00 16.97
CA LEU A 284 18.33 -10.73 15.90
C LEU A 284 19.74 -10.17 15.61
N VAL A 285 20.15 -9.11 16.30
CA VAL A 285 21.38 -8.34 16.05
C VAL A 285 22.06 -7.99 17.37
N PHE A 286 23.39 -7.93 17.35
CA PHE A 286 24.19 -7.50 18.49
C PHE A 286 24.38 -5.97 18.47
N LEU A 287 24.40 -5.32 19.64
CA LEU A 287 24.62 -3.88 19.80
C LEU A 287 25.88 -3.58 20.61
N LYS A 288 26.79 -2.76 20.07
CA LYS A 288 28.03 -2.32 20.75
C LYS A 288 28.33 -0.86 20.37
N LYS A 289 28.43 0.03 21.37
CA LYS A 289 28.78 1.45 21.23
C LYS A 289 27.94 2.21 20.16
N GLY A 290 26.63 1.99 20.13
CA GLY A 290 25.71 2.64 19.18
C GLY A 290 25.66 2.04 17.77
N LYS A 291 26.55 1.09 17.45
CA LYS A 291 26.47 0.31 16.20
C LYS A 291 25.76 -1.03 16.43
N ALA A 292 24.94 -1.41 15.45
CA ALA A 292 24.34 -2.73 15.32
C ALA A 292 25.16 -3.59 14.36
N TYR A 293 25.33 -4.87 14.71
CA TYR A 293 26.05 -5.87 13.96
C TYR A 293 25.04 -6.87 13.41
N VAL A 294 24.88 -6.86 12.09
CA VAL A 294 23.77 -7.48 11.39
C VAL A 294 24.28 -8.64 10.51
N PRO A 295 23.72 -9.86 10.64
CA PRO A 295 24.11 -11.00 9.83
C PRO A 295 23.60 -10.85 8.38
N GLY A 296 24.38 -11.33 7.41
CA GLY A 296 24.15 -11.11 5.97
C GLY A 296 22.77 -11.54 5.45
N ARG A 297 22.13 -12.55 6.07
CA ARG A 297 20.75 -12.97 5.76
C ARG A 297 19.70 -11.87 5.99
N GLU A 298 19.95 -10.94 6.91
CA GLU A 298 19.07 -9.81 7.19
C GLU A 298 19.36 -8.58 6.31
N GLN A 299 20.34 -8.65 5.40
CA GLN A 299 20.61 -7.58 4.43
C GLN A 299 19.34 -7.20 3.64
N LEU A 300 18.51 -8.19 3.26
CA LEU A 300 17.21 -7.92 2.63
C LEU A 300 16.34 -7.02 3.51
N SER A 301 16.20 -7.36 4.79
CA SER A 301 15.38 -6.63 5.78
C SER A 301 15.85 -5.17 5.92
N MET A 302 17.17 -4.95 5.95
CA MET A 302 17.78 -3.61 5.99
C MET A 302 17.44 -2.78 4.74
N ILE A 303 17.51 -3.38 3.54
CA ILE A 303 17.19 -2.67 2.28
C ILE A 303 15.68 -2.35 2.23
N MET A 304 14.81 -3.25 2.70
CA MET A 304 13.36 -2.98 2.75
C MET A 304 13.03 -1.83 3.70
N ALA A 305 13.67 -1.77 4.87
CA ALA A 305 13.48 -0.70 5.84
C ALA A 305 13.87 0.67 5.27
N GLU A 306 15.05 0.78 4.63
CA GLU A 306 15.50 2.02 3.99
C GLU A 306 14.60 2.43 2.81
N PHE A 307 14.18 1.48 1.95
CA PHE A 307 13.24 1.73 0.86
C PHE A 307 11.92 2.29 1.39
N THR A 308 11.34 1.67 2.42
CA THR A 308 10.09 2.11 3.04
C THR A 308 10.26 3.50 3.65
N ALA A 309 11.34 3.73 4.41
CA ALA A 309 11.61 5.00 5.06
C ALA A 309 11.88 6.15 4.07
N ARG A 310 12.50 5.89 2.89
CA ARG A 310 12.58 6.89 1.81
C ARG A 310 11.21 7.13 1.17
N LEU A 311 10.44 6.08 0.90
CA LEU A 311 9.14 6.17 0.25
C LEU A 311 8.09 6.91 1.10
N GLU A 312 8.00 6.63 2.40
CA GLU A 312 7.06 7.31 3.30
C GLU A 312 7.38 8.80 3.46
N ARG A 313 8.66 9.16 3.60
CA ARG A 313 9.13 10.57 3.57
C ARG A 313 8.78 11.26 2.25
N ALA A 314 9.02 10.60 1.12
CA ALA A 314 8.68 11.14 -0.19
C ALA A 314 7.17 11.37 -0.35
N LEU A 315 6.34 10.40 0.07
CA LEU A 315 4.87 10.49 0.02
C LEU A 315 4.33 11.63 0.91
N GLU A 316 4.93 11.90 2.07
CA GLU A 316 4.57 13.05 2.89
C GLU A 316 4.95 14.38 2.21
N LEU A 317 6.14 14.48 1.61
CA LEU A 317 6.55 15.67 0.86
C LEU A 317 5.63 15.91 -0.35
N THR A 318 5.22 14.87 -1.07
CA THR A 318 4.21 14.96 -2.13
C THR A 318 2.86 15.42 -1.57
N SER A 319 2.41 14.86 -0.44
CA SER A 319 1.14 15.24 0.22
C SER A 319 1.08 16.74 0.54
N ARG A 320 2.18 17.29 1.07
CA ARG A 320 2.32 18.73 1.38
C ARG A 320 2.40 19.63 0.14
N ALA A 321 2.74 19.08 -1.03
CA ALA A 321 2.80 19.81 -2.30
C ALA A 321 1.49 19.71 -3.12
N LEU A 322 0.72 18.63 -2.95
CA LEU A 322 -0.46 18.28 -3.76
C LEU A 322 -1.51 19.40 -3.92
N PRO A 323 -1.82 20.25 -2.91
CA PRO A 323 -2.80 21.34 -3.07
C PRO A 323 -2.43 22.42 -4.09
N ARG A 324 -1.20 22.39 -4.65
CA ARG A 324 -0.74 23.26 -5.75
C ARG A 324 -0.77 22.57 -7.11
N LEU A 325 -1.24 21.33 -7.17
CA LEU A 325 -1.45 20.56 -8.41
C LEU A 325 -2.94 20.55 -8.82
N ASP A 326 -3.86 20.74 -7.87
CA ASP A 326 -5.31 20.88 -8.10
C ASP A 326 -5.70 22.14 -8.92
N GLU A 327 -4.72 22.94 -9.36
CA GLU A 327 -4.91 24.01 -10.36
C GLU A 327 -4.94 23.46 -11.81
N ASP A 328 -4.63 22.19 -12.05
CA ASP A 328 -4.71 21.54 -13.37
C ASP A 328 -5.88 20.53 -13.45
N ASP A 329 -7.04 21.04 -13.90
CA ASP A 329 -8.32 20.31 -14.11
C ASP A 329 -8.19 18.96 -14.85
N ARG A 330 -7.10 18.74 -15.60
CA ARG A 330 -6.90 17.53 -16.42
C ARG A 330 -6.41 16.34 -15.61
N LEU A 331 -5.68 16.59 -14.53
CA LEU A 331 -5.01 15.56 -13.73
C LEU A 331 -5.88 15.09 -12.57
N THR A 332 -6.57 16.02 -11.91
CA THR A 332 -7.44 15.73 -10.75
C THR A 332 -8.49 14.64 -11.03
N PRO A 333 -9.16 14.55 -12.20
CA PRO A 333 -10.04 13.43 -12.53
C PRO A 333 -9.33 12.07 -12.56
N ILE A 334 -8.14 11.99 -13.16
CA ILE A 334 -7.36 10.75 -13.32
C ILE A 334 -6.81 10.31 -11.95
N LEU A 335 -6.27 11.23 -11.15
CA LEU A 335 -5.79 10.95 -9.80
C LEU A 335 -6.94 10.51 -8.88
N ASN A 336 -8.14 11.08 -9.02
CA ASN A 336 -9.35 10.63 -8.32
C ASN A 336 -9.84 9.25 -8.80
N HIS A 337 -9.69 8.92 -10.07
CA HIS A 337 -10.04 7.60 -10.62
C HIS A 337 -9.08 6.51 -10.10
N LEU A 338 -7.76 6.73 -10.22
CA LEU A 338 -6.72 5.84 -9.72
C LEU A 338 -6.84 5.60 -8.20
N SER A 339 -7.10 6.66 -7.42
CA SER A 339 -7.20 6.55 -5.95
C SER A 339 -8.45 5.82 -5.47
N LYS A 340 -9.61 6.00 -6.13
CA LYS A 340 -10.85 5.26 -5.83
C LYS A 340 -10.77 3.78 -6.22
N ASN A 341 -10.02 3.46 -7.28
CA ASN A 341 -9.84 2.10 -7.76
C ASN A 341 -8.79 1.30 -6.97
N PHE A 342 -8.00 1.94 -6.10
CA PHE A 342 -6.90 1.26 -5.40
C PHE A 342 -7.40 0.42 -4.22
N GLY A 343 -7.62 -0.86 -4.51
CA GLY A 343 -8.07 -1.83 -3.53
C GLY A 343 -9.33 -1.38 -2.81
N SER A 344 -10.29 -0.78 -3.54
CA SER A 344 -11.67 -0.97 -3.16
C SER A 344 -11.90 -2.49 -3.22
N ALA A 345 -12.39 -3.09 -2.14
CA ALA A 345 -12.65 -4.53 -2.16
C ALA A 345 -13.85 -4.85 -3.10
N GLU A 346 -14.62 -3.81 -3.46
CA GLU A 346 -15.48 -3.75 -4.63
C GLU A 346 -14.81 -4.19 -5.93
N SER A 347 -13.52 -3.92 -6.18
CA SER A 347 -12.87 -4.33 -7.43
C SER A 347 -12.67 -5.85 -7.54
N VAL A 348 -12.80 -6.58 -6.42
CA VAL A 348 -12.88 -8.05 -6.39
C VAL A 348 -14.33 -8.53 -6.61
N TYR A 349 -15.32 -7.74 -6.19
CA TYR A 349 -16.74 -8.03 -6.37
C TYR A 349 -17.24 -7.59 -7.76
N SER A 350 -17.08 -8.46 -8.75
CA SER A 350 -17.78 -8.32 -10.03
C SER A 350 -19.30 -8.24 -9.81
N GLU A 351 -20.02 -7.40 -10.57
CA GLU A 351 -21.49 -7.40 -10.53
C GLU A 351 -22.02 -8.81 -10.83
N GLY A 352 -22.76 -9.39 -9.87
CA GLY A 352 -23.27 -10.76 -9.97
C GLY A 352 -22.40 -11.85 -9.31
N GLU A 353 -21.28 -11.52 -8.67
CA GLU A 353 -20.47 -12.52 -7.94
C GLU A 353 -21.26 -13.22 -6.81
N GLY A 354 -22.28 -12.56 -6.25
CA GLY A 354 -23.20 -13.15 -5.28
C GLY A 354 -24.46 -13.83 -5.85
N TYR A 355 -24.78 -13.57 -7.12
CA TYR A 355 -26.03 -14.00 -7.76
C TYR A 355 -25.95 -15.46 -8.24
N VAL A 356 -27.09 -16.16 -8.27
CA VAL A 356 -27.18 -17.54 -8.75
C VAL A 356 -28.32 -17.67 -9.75
N ASP A 357 -28.02 -18.19 -10.93
CA ASP A 357 -29.01 -18.41 -11.99
C ASP A 357 -30.06 -19.48 -11.63
N GLY A 358 -31.24 -19.36 -12.24
CA GLY A 358 -32.31 -20.35 -12.15
C GLY A 358 -33.09 -20.39 -10.83
N SER A 359 -32.77 -19.55 -9.83
CA SER A 359 -33.50 -19.51 -8.55
C SER A 359 -33.76 -18.08 -8.07
N PRO A 360 -34.93 -17.49 -8.38
CA PRO A 360 -35.26 -16.13 -7.95
C PRO A 360 -35.39 -16.07 -6.42
N ILE A 361 -34.61 -15.20 -5.78
CA ILE A 361 -34.62 -15.04 -4.32
C ILE A 361 -35.76 -14.10 -3.90
N THR A 362 -36.62 -14.59 -3.01
CA THR A 362 -37.79 -13.89 -2.47
C THR A 362 -37.62 -13.62 -0.98
N ALA A 363 -38.42 -12.70 -0.43
CA ALA A 363 -38.50 -12.40 1.00
C ALA A 363 -38.77 -13.64 1.86
N SER A 364 -39.55 -14.59 1.34
CA SER A 364 -39.91 -15.83 2.00
C SER A 364 -38.80 -16.89 2.02
N SER A 365 -37.90 -16.92 1.02
CA SER A 365 -36.79 -17.89 1.02
C SER A 365 -35.64 -17.48 1.94
N ILE A 366 -35.55 -16.20 2.33
CA ILE A 366 -34.44 -15.66 3.16
C ILE A 366 -34.26 -16.43 4.47
N ASP A 367 -35.31 -16.90 5.15
CA ASP A 367 -35.17 -17.64 6.42
C ASP A 367 -34.43 -18.98 6.23
N GLN A 368 -34.79 -19.74 5.18
CA GLN A 368 -34.11 -21.00 4.84
C GLN A 368 -32.68 -20.74 4.35
N LEU A 369 -32.48 -19.75 3.47
CA LEU A 369 -31.16 -19.37 2.97
C LEU A 369 -30.25 -18.88 4.11
N ALA A 370 -30.81 -18.18 5.10
CA ALA A 370 -30.09 -17.74 6.29
C ALA A 370 -29.64 -18.91 7.16
N GLN A 371 -30.48 -19.92 7.37
CA GLN A 371 -30.09 -21.13 8.10
C GLN A 371 -28.98 -21.90 7.37
N GLN A 372 -29.14 -22.11 6.06
CA GLN A 372 -28.32 -23.07 5.29
C GLN A 372 -27.02 -22.45 4.74
N HIS A 373 -27.07 -21.23 4.19
CA HIS A 373 -26.00 -20.71 3.31
C HIS A 373 -25.33 -19.41 3.75
N PHE A 374 -25.91 -18.66 4.71
CA PHE A 374 -25.32 -17.36 5.08
C PHE A 374 -24.05 -17.52 5.95
N PRO A 375 -23.03 -16.66 5.75
CA PRO A 375 -21.88 -16.58 6.64
C PRO A 375 -22.29 -16.05 8.03
N LEU A 376 -21.48 -16.32 9.05
CA LEU A 376 -21.81 -16.06 10.45
C LEU A 376 -22.17 -14.58 10.74
N CYS A 377 -21.57 -13.63 10.02
CA CYS A 377 -21.90 -12.20 10.11
C CYS A 377 -23.34 -11.88 9.67
N MET A 378 -23.82 -12.51 8.61
CA MET A 378 -25.19 -12.32 8.12
C MET A 378 -26.19 -13.18 8.89
N LYS A 379 -25.79 -14.38 9.37
CA LYS A 379 -26.56 -15.16 10.36
C LYS A 379 -26.80 -14.37 11.65
N SER A 380 -25.79 -13.70 12.19
CA SER A 380 -25.92 -12.83 13.37
C SER A 380 -26.97 -11.73 13.17
N LEU A 381 -26.89 -11.00 12.05
CA LEU A 381 -27.85 -9.94 11.72
C LEU A 381 -29.27 -10.49 11.55
N HIS A 382 -29.42 -11.61 10.83
CA HIS A 382 -30.70 -12.29 10.63
C HIS A 382 -31.35 -12.75 11.95
N VAL A 383 -30.60 -13.46 12.80
CA VAL A 383 -31.10 -13.93 14.11
C VAL A 383 -31.49 -12.75 15.02
N ASN A 384 -30.70 -11.66 15.03
CA ASN A 384 -31.05 -10.47 15.79
C ASN A 384 -32.29 -9.74 15.24
N LEU A 385 -32.47 -9.71 13.91
CA LEU A 385 -33.69 -9.17 13.30
C LEU A 385 -34.92 -9.98 13.71
N ARG A 386 -34.88 -11.32 13.55
CA ARG A 386 -36.01 -12.20 13.88
C ARG A 386 -36.32 -12.26 15.38
N LYS A 387 -35.31 -12.10 16.25
CA LYS A 387 -35.48 -12.03 17.71
C LYS A 387 -36.07 -10.69 18.18
N ASN A 388 -35.53 -9.57 17.69
CA ASN A 388 -35.83 -8.25 18.24
C ASN A 388 -36.88 -7.46 17.42
N ASN A 389 -37.30 -7.98 16.26
CA ASN A 389 -38.11 -7.29 15.26
C ASN A 389 -37.54 -5.92 14.82
N HIS A 390 -36.22 -5.72 14.95
CA HIS A 390 -35.52 -4.49 14.59
C HIS A 390 -34.01 -4.71 14.42
N LEU A 391 -33.37 -3.84 13.63
CA LEU A 391 -31.91 -3.68 13.56
C LEU A 391 -31.55 -2.19 13.51
N LYS A 392 -30.44 -1.80 14.17
CA LYS A 392 -29.88 -0.43 14.09
C LYS A 392 -29.28 -0.14 12.70
N HIS A 393 -29.14 1.14 12.35
CA HIS A 393 -28.80 1.62 10.98
C HIS A 393 -27.72 0.81 10.26
N PHE A 394 -26.49 0.71 10.80
CA PHE A 394 -25.40 -0.03 10.14
C PHE A 394 -25.68 -1.53 9.96
N GLY A 395 -26.43 -2.15 10.87
CA GLY A 395 -26.88 -3.54 10.73
C GLY A 395 -27.93 -3.70 9.63
N ARG A 396 -28.83 -2.72 9.46
CA ARG A 396 -29.74 -2.67 8.30
C ARG A 396 -28.96 -2.50 7.00
N LEU A 397 -27.98 -1.61 6.97
CA LEU A 397 -27.19 -1.31 5.78
C LEU A 397 -26.36 -2.52 5.33
N GLN A 398 -25.51 -3.07 6.20
CA GLN A 398 -24.70 -4.28 5.91
C GLN A 398 -25.57 -5.44 5.41
N TYR A 399 -26.72 -5.68 6.05
CA TYR A 399 -27.60 -6.79 5.67
C TYR A 399 -28.39 -6.51 4.38
N THR A 400 -28.86 -5.28 4.15
CA THR A 400 -29.55 -4.89 2.89
C THR A 400 -28.62 -5.04 1.70
N LEU A 401 -27.36 -4.62 1.83
CA LEU A 401 -26.37 -4.68 0.75
C LEU A 401 -25.95 -6.13 0.46
N PHE A 402 -25.87 -6.98 1.49
CA PHE A 402 -25.72 -8.42 1.31
C PHE A 402 -26.94 -9.05 0.59
N LEU A 403 -28.17 -8.74 1.01
CA LEU A 403 -29.40 -9.27 0.39
C LEU A 403 -29.53 -8.83 -1.08
N LYS A 404 -29.22 -7.56 -1.38
CA LYS A 404 -29.08 -7.05 -2.75
C LYS A 404 -28.05 -7.86 -3.55
N GLY A 405 -26.87 -8.10 -2.98
CA GLY A 405 -25.78 -8.81 -3.64
C GLY A 405 -26.07 -10.28 -3.96
N ILE A 406 -26.95 -10.97 -3.21
CA ILE A 406 -27.37 -12.35 -3.54
C ILE A 406 -28.45 -12.39 -4.64
N GLY A 407 -29.08 -11.26 -4.97
CA GLY A 407 -30.14 -11.16 -5.99
C GLY A 407 -31.55 -10.89 -5.48
N LEU A 408 -31.74 -10.53 -4.21
CA LEU A 408 -33.06 -10.11 -3.72
C LEU A 408 -33.48 -8.81 -4.41
N SER A 409 -34.64 -8.80 -5.07
CA SER A 409 -35.15 -7.60 -5.76
C SER A 409 -35.45 -6.47 -4.77
N LEU A 410 -35.55 -5.22 -5.26
CA LEU A 410 -35.90 -4.08 -4.41
C LEU A 410 -37.29 -4.24 -3.76
N GLU A 411 -38.25 -4.77 -4.51
CA GLU A 411 -39.61 -5.01 -4.04
C GLU A 411 -39.63 -6.09 -2.95
N GLU A 412 -39.00 -7.24 -3.21
CA GLU A 412 -38.86 -8.32 -2.22
C GLU A 412 -38.04 -7.88 -1.00
N CYS A 413 -37.05 -7.00 -1.16
CA CYS A 413 -36.29 -6.43 -0.04
C CYS A 413 -37.14 -5.47 0.82
N ILE A 414 -38.02 -4.68 0.20
CA ILE A 414 -39.00 -3.85 0.90
C ILE A 414 -40.00 -4.73 1.66
N LEU A 415 -40.52 -5.81 1.05
CA LEU A 415 -41.41 -6.78 1.69
C LEU A 415 -40.71 -7.49 2.87
N PHE A 416 -39.48 -7.96 2.67
CA PHE A 416 -38.67 -8.59 3.71
C PHE A 416 -38.48 -7.68 4.93
N TRP A 417 -38.07 -6.42 4.73
CA TRP A 417 -37.91 -5.47 5.82
C TRP A 417 -39.25 -5.12 6.49
N ARG A 418 -40.34 -5.02 5.73
CA ARG A 418 -41.69 -4.77 6.27
C ARG A 418 -42.16 -5.90 7.19
N GLN A 419 -41.94 -7.14 6.78
CA GLN A 419 -42.22 -8.36 7.58
C GLN A 419 -41.27 -8.51 8.77
N GLY A 420 -40.02 -8.04 8.65
CA GLY A 420 -39.01 -8.07 9.71
C GLY A 420 -39.31 -7.10 10.86
N PHE A 421 -39.93 -5.96 10.59
CA PHE A 421 -40.31 -4.95 11.60
C PHE A 421 -41.75 -5.13 12.09
N LYS A 422 -42.02 -6.29 12.71
CA LYS A 422 -43.31 -6.55 13.39
C LYS A 422 -43.53 -5.55 14.52
N GLY A 423 -44.77 -5.06 14.67
CA GLY A 423 -45.12 -4.03 15.64
C GLY A 423 -44.83 -2.58 15.20
N LYS A 424 -44.36 -2.36 13.97
CA LYS A 424 -44.32 -1.04 13.33
C LYS A 424 -45.46 -0.84 12.34
N THR A 425 -46.00 0.37 12.27
CA THR A 425 -47.06 0.71 11.30
C THR A 425 -46.48 0.86 9.89
N ASP A 426 -47.35 0.87 8.88
CA ASP A 426 -46.94 1.11 7.49
C ASP A 426 -46.37 2.54 7.33
N ASP A 427 -46.93 3.53 8.02
CA ASP A 427 -46.46 4.92 7.95
C ASP A 427 -45.10 5.12 8.61
N GLU A 428 -44.86 4.49 9.78
CA GLU A 428 -43.53 4.43 10.39
C GLU A 428 -42.52 3.74 9.47
N PHE A 429 -42.92 2.65 8.81
CA PHE A 429 -42.07 1.92 7.88
C PHE A 429 -41.71 2.74 6.64
N ASN A 430 -42.72 3.33 6.00
CA ASN A 430 -42.58 4.15 4.80
C ASN A 430 -41.72 5.40 5.07
N SER A 431 -41.93 6.09 6.20
CA SER A 431 -41.21 7.33 6.55
C SER A 431 -39.77 7.10 7.00
N GLN A 432 -39.51 6.15 7.91
CA GLN A 432 -38.20 6.00 8.56
C GLN A 432 -37.27 4.98 7.88
N TYR A 433 -37.81 3.99 7.17
CA TYR A 433 -37.02 2.82 6.72
C TYR A 433 -36.99 2.68 5.20
N LYS A 434 -38.13 2.81 4.51
CA LYS A 434 -38.24 2.54 3.06
C LYS A 434 -37.26 3.37 2.22
N TYR A 435 -37.08 4.66 2.49
CA TYR A 435 -36.11 5.51 1.80
C TYR A 435 -34.68 4.93 1.83
N ASN A 436 -34.24 4.40 2.98
CA ASN A 436 -32.90 3.84 3.14
C ASN A 436 -32.69 2.57 2.27
N VAL A 437 -33.73 1.74 2.13
CA VAL A 437 -33.71 0.56 1.24
C VAL A 437 -33.63 1.01 -0.22
N ARG A 438 -34.47 1.97 -0.63
CA ARG A 438 -34.46 2.55 -1.99
C ARG A 438 -33.09 3.18 -2.35
N HIS A 439 -32.44 3.84 -1.39
CA HIS A 439 -31.11 4.44 -1.59
C HIS A 439 -30.02 3.38 -1.74
N ALA A 440 -30.10 2.27 -1.01
CA ALA A 440 -29.16 1.15 -1.13
C ALA A 440 -29.20 0.47 -2.53
N TYR A 441 -30.35 0.52 -3.22
CA TYR A 441 -30.55 0.01 -4.58
C TYR A 441 -30.40 1.06 -5.68
N GLY A 442 -30.18 2.35 -5.34
CA GLY A 442 -29.97 3.41 -6.33
C GLY A 442 -31.24 4.00 -6.94
N GLU A 443 -32.44 3.63 -6.50
CA GLU A 443 -33.69 4.25 -6.98
C GLU A 443 -33.77 5.74 -6.57
N VAL A 444 -33.24 6.06 -5.39
CA VAL A 444 -33.18 7.42 -4.84
C VAL A 444 -31.75 7.80 -4.44
N GLY A 445 -31.55 9.10 -4.15
CA GLY A 445 -30.22 9.70 -3.95
C GLY A 445 -29.81 10.57 -5.14
N GLY A 446 -28.59 11.10 -5.09
CA GLY A 446 -28.01 11.90 -6.18
C GLY A 446 -27.67 11.07 -7.43
N ASP A 447 -27.39 11.76 -8.53
CA ASP A 447 -27.13 11.15 -9.85
C ASP A 447 -26.03 10.07 -9.81
N VAL A 448 -24.95 10.28 -9.05
CA VAL A 448 -23.89 9.28 -8.82
C VAL A 448 -24.43 7.99 -8.21
N ASN A 449 -25.34 8.08 -7.23
CA ASN A 449 -25.94 6.91 -6.58
C ASN A 449 -26.90 6.18 -7.53
N ARG A 450 -27.60 6.91 -8.41
CA ARG A 450 -28.49 6.32 -9.43
C ARG A 450 -27.71 5.58 -10.51
N ARG A 451 -26.72 6.24 -11.11
CA ARG A 451 -25.85 5.64 -12.15
C ARG A 451 -25.04 4.45 -11.62
N GLY A 452 -24.59 4.53 -10.36
CA GLY A 452 -23.91 3.43 -9.67
C GLY A 452 -24.83 2.30 -9.17
N LYS A 453 -26.14 2.34 -9.44
CA LYS A 453 -27.14 1.37 -8.94
C LYS A 453 -27.15 1.23 -7.40
N GLY A 454 -26.85 2.30 -6.66
CA GLY A 454 -26.76 2.35 -5.21
C GLY A 454 -25.42 1.84 -4.66
N TYR A 455 -25.35 1.60 -3.34
CA TYR A 455 -24.13 1.11 -2.70
C TYR A 455 -23.81 -0.35 -3.06
N THR A 456 -22.52 -0.67 -3.06
CA THR A 456 -21.95 -2.01 -3.25
C THR A 456 -22.14 -2.92 -2.03
N PRO A 457 -22.23 -4.24 -2.21
CA PRO A 457 -22.12 -5.21 -1.11
C PRO A 457 -20.81 -5.04 -0.33
N TYR A 458 -20.87 -5.18 1.00
CA TYR A 458 -19.68 -5.02 1.85
C TYR A 458 -18.82 -6.28 1.88
N SER A 459 -17.56 -6.15 1.47
CA SER A 459 -16.55 -7.20 1.60
C SER A 459 -16.20 -7.55 3.05
N CYS A 460 -15.54 -8.70 3.26
CA CYS A 460 -14.99 -9.03 4.56
C CYS A 460 -13.95 -7.98 5.01
N GLN A 461 -13.21 -7.35 4.08
CA GLN A 461 -12.27 -6.27 4.41
C GLN A 461 -12.99 -5.02 4.93
N LYS A 462 -14.11 -4.62 4.30
CA LYS A 462 -14.93 -3.49 4.75
C LYS A 462 -15.53 -3.76 6.13
N ILE A 463 -16.15 -4.93 6.31
CA ILE A 463 -16.78 -5.38 7.57
C ILE A 463 -15.74 -5.56 8.70
N LEU A 464 -14.47 -5.87 8.38
CA LEU A 464 -13.37 -5.97 9.34
C LEU A 464 -12.57 -4.67 9.52
N GLY A 465 -12.79 -3.66 8.67
CA GLY A 465 -12.14 -2.35 8.74
C GLY A 465 -12.96 -1.30 9.48
N ASP A 466 -14.29 -1.34 9.35
CA ASP A 466 -15.20 -0.39 10.00
C ASP A 466 -15.10 -0.43 11.55
N SER A 467 -15.60 0.62 12.19
CA SER A 467 -15.48 0.81 13.64
C SER A 467 -16.21 -0.26 14.45
N ASN A 468 -15.74 -0.52 15.68
CA ASN A 468 -16.35 -1.53 16.54
C ASN A 468 -17.83 -1.19 16.84
N PRO A 469 -18.75 -2.16 16.75
CA PRO A 469 -20.17 -1.93 17.07
C PRO A 469 -20.37 -1.37 18.48
N GLY A 470 -21.03 -0.21 18.56
CA GLY A 470 -21.41 0.39 19.84
C GLY A 470 -22.52 -0.39 20.56
N ILE A 471 -22.86 0.02 21.78
CA ILE A 471 -23.81 -0.70 22.64
C ILE A 471 -25.14 -1.00 21.91
N GLY A 472 -25.50 -2.28 21.84
CA GLY A 472 -26.69 -2.77 21.14
C GLY A 472 -26.67 -2.61 19.61
N GLN A 473 -25.51 -2.40 18.99
CA GLN A 473 -25.32 -2.57 17.54
C GLN A 473 -24.80 -3.99 17.25
N THR A 474 -25.32 -4.62 16.20
CA THR A 474 -25.13 -6.06 15.89
C THR A 474 -24.45 -6.32 14.54
N HIS A 475 -23.85 -5.27 13.96
CA HIS A 475 -23.15 -5.30 12.67
C HIS A 475 -21.68 -5.74 12.82
N GLY A 476 -20.91 -5.67 11.73
CA GLY A 476 -19.52 -6.11 11.71
C GLY A 476 -19.37 -7.62 11.53
N CYS A 477 -18.21 -8.15 11.92
CA CYS A 477 -17.89 -9.58 11.87
C CYS A 477 -17.86 -10.21 13.27
N PRO A 478 -18.67 -11.26 13.57
CA PRO A 478 -18.65 -11.93 14.87
C PRO A 478 -17.27 -12.46 15.26
N TYR A 479 -16.49 -12.96 14.29
CA TYR A 479 -15.11 -13.43 14.54
C TYR A 479 -14.18 -12.33 15.09
N ARG A 480 -14.48 -11.03 14.86
CA ARG A 480 -13.72 -9.87 15.34
C ARG A 480 -14.32 -9.24 16.61
N HIS A 481 -15.64 -9.21 16.75
CA HIS A 481 -16.32 -8.41 17.78
C HIS A 481 -16.96 -9.21 18.91
N TYR A 482 -17.13 -10.53 18.78
CA TYR A 482 -17.59 -11.36 19.89
C TYR A 482 -16.39 -11.83 20.72
N SER A 483 -16.59 -12.01 22.03
CA SER A 483 -15.63 -12.78 22.83
C SER A 483 -15.54 -14.21 22.28
N VAL A 484 -14.38 -14.85 22.47
CA VAL A 484 -14.10 -16.18 21.90
C VAL A 484 -15.15 -17.22 22.31
N ASP A 485 -15.65 -17.17 23.55
CA ASP A 485 -16.66 -18.11 24.03
C ASP A 485 -18.08 -17.79 23.53
N ASN A 486 -18.44 -16.50 23.35
CA ASN A 486 -19.70 -16.13 22.69
C ASN A 486 -19.69 -16.52 21.21
N LEU A 487 -18.54 -16.40 20.54
CA LEU A 487 -18.33 -16.86 19.16
C LEU A 487 -18.48 -18.39 19.06
N VAL A 488 -17.83 -19.15 19.95
CA VAL A 488 -17.92 -20.61 19.98
C VAL A 488 -19.33 -21.09 20.30
N GLY A 489 -20.01 -20.49 21.28
CA GLY A 489 -21.41 -20.80 21.60
C GLY A 489 -22.36 -20.51 20.43
N PHE A 490 -22.15 -19.40 19.70
CA PHE A 490 -22.96 -19.09 18.52
C PHE A 490 -22.65 -20.04 17.34
N LEU A 491 -21.39 -20.42 17.13
CA LEU A 491 -20.99 -21.43 16.15
C LEU A 491 -21.66 -22.78 16.43
N GLN A 492 -21.63 -23.24 17.68
CA GLN A 492 -22.31 -24.46 18.13
C GLN A 492 -23.83 -24.38 17.91
N ALA A 493 -24.46 -23.24 18.24
CA ALA A 493 -25.88 -23.00 17.96
C ALA A 493 -26.22 -23.00 16.46
N THR A 494 -25.25 -22.71 15.58
CA THR A 494 -25.39 -22.85 14.11
C THR A 494 -25.00 -24.24 13.56
N GLY A 495 -24.74 -25.23 14.43
CA GLY A 495 -24.46 -26.62 14.07
C GLY A 495 -22.98 -27.01 14.04
N VAL A 496 -22.05 -26.14 14.43
CA VAL A 496 -20.60 -26.42 14.40
C VAL A 496 -20.13 -26.99 15.74
N SER A 497 -20.14 -28.32 15.85
CA SER A 497 -19.81 -29.06 17.09
C SER A 497 -18.40 -29.69 17.12
N ASP A 498 -17.69 -29.71 15.99
CA ASP A 498 -16.35 -30.31 15.87
C ASP A 498 -15.32 -29.57 16.73
N LYS A 499 -14.65 -30.30 17.63
CA LYS A 499 -13.70 -29.74 18.60
C LYS A 499 -12.43 -29.20 17.96
N GLU A 500 -11.93 -29.82 16.89
CA GLU A 500 -10.72 -29.39 16.19
C GLU A 500 -10.97 -28.16 15.31
N VAL A 501 -12.16 -28.10 14.68
CA VAL A 501 -12.62 -26.90 13.97
C VAL A 501 -12.76 -25.72 14.94
N LEU A 502 -13.41 -25.93 16.10
CA LEU A 502 -13.55 -24.89 17.12
C LEU A 502 -12.20 -24.49 17.73
N ARG A 503 -11.27 -25.43 17.97
CA ARG A 503 -9.90 -25.13 18.41
C ARG A 503 -9.16 -24.26 17.38
N GLY A 504 -9.19 -24.64 16.11
CA GLY A 504 -8.59 -23.86 15.02
C GLY A 504 -9.20 -22.46 14.89
N VAL A 505 -10.51 -22.31 15.09
CA VAL A 505 -11.18 -20.99 15.16
C VAL A 505 -10.64 -20.15 16.32
N ARG A 506 -10.45 -20.72 17.53
CA ARG A 506 -9.84 -19.98 18.67
C ARG A 506 -8.42 -19.51 18.32
N GLU A 507 -7.62 -20.37 17.71
CA GLU A 507 -6.24 -20.04 17.31
C GLU A 507 -6.17 -18.96 16.21
N ASP A 508 -7.02 -19.04 15.18
CA ASP A 508 -7.04 -18.05 14.10
C ASP A 508 -7.56 -16.69 14.59
N VAL A 509 -8.60 -16.67 15.43
CA VAL A 509 -9.12 -15.43 16.05
C VAL A 509 -8.09 -14.80 16.98
N GLY A 510 -7.36 -15.60 17.78
CA GLY A 510 -6.25 -15.12 18.60
C GLY A 510 -5.09 -14.53 17.80
N LYS A 511 -4.90 -14.99 16.55
CA LYS A 511 -3.93 -14.44 15.58
C LYS A 511 -4.53 -13.31 14.70
N MET A 512 -5.72 -12.81 15.04
CA MET A 512 -6.51 -11.80 14.30
C MET A 512 -6.88 -12.20 12.84
N ARG A 513 -6.81 -13.49 12.49
CA ARG A 513 -7.08 -14.04 11.15
C ARG A 513 -8.57 -14.33 10.94
N TYR A 514 -9.40 -13.32 11.18
CA TYR A 514 -10.87 -13.46 11.30
C TYR A 514 -11.55 -14.08 10.06
N HIS A 515 -11.06 -13.78 8.85
CA HIS A 515 -11.60 -14.39 7.63
C HIS A 515 -11.14 -15.85 7.44
N ILE A 516 -9.95 -16.23 7.92
CA ILE A 516 -9.48 -17.63 7.91
C ILE A 516 -10.30 -18.48 8.88
N ALA A 517 -10.61 -17.95 10.07
CA ALA A 517 -11.55 -18.59 11.00
C ALA A 517 -12.93 -18.84 10.35
N CYS A 518 -13.42 -17.91 9.52
CA CYS A 518 -14.66 -18.08 8.77
C CYS A 518 -14.55 -19.13 7.65
N ASN A 519 -13.44 -19.17 6.91
CA ASN A 519 -13.18 -20.19 5.88
C ASN A 519 -13.06 -21.59 6.49
N ARG A 520 -12.34 -21.75 7.62
CA ARG A 520 -12.25 -23.01 8.36
C ARG A 520 -13.62 -23.60 8.72
N VAL A 521 -14.59 -22.74 9.04
CA VAL A 521 -15.98 -23.16 9.32
C VAL A 521 -16.74 -23.48 8.02
N PHE A 522 -16.51 -22.75 6.93
CA PHE A 522 -17.05 -23.09 5.60
C PHE A 522 -16.57 -24.48 5.16
N ASP A 523 -15.26 -24.73 5.20
CA ASP A 523 -14.62 -25.98 4.81
C ASP A 523 -15.12 -27.17 5.64
N ALA A 524 -15.31 -26.98 6.95
CA ALA A 524 -15.88 -28.00 7.82
C ALA A 524 -17.35 -28.31 7.49
N THR A 525 -18.17 -27.29 7.22
CA THR A 525 -19.62 -27.44 6.96
C THR A 525 -19.97 -27.91 5.54
N HIS A 526 -18.99 -27.88 4.63
CA HIS A 526 -19.11 -28.32 3.24
C HIS A 526 -18.06 -29.38 2.86
N LYS A 527 -17.45 -30.05 3.86
CA LYS A 527 -16.31 -30.97 3.67
C LYS A 527 -16.56 -32.07 2.64
N ASN A 528 -17.78 -32.60 2.60
CA ASN A 528 -18.15 -33.70 1.70
C ASN A 528 -18.40 -33.18 0.27
N GLU A 529 -19.04 -32.02 0.15
CA GLU A 529 -19.33 -31.39 -1.14
C GLU A 529 -18.05 -30.84 -1.79
N ILE A 530 -17.17 -30.21 -1.01
CA ILE A 530 -15.84 -29.76 -1.44
C ILE A 530 -14.98 -30.95 -1.88
N LYS A 531 -15.10 -32.10 -1.20
CA LYS A 531 -14.43 -33.33 -1.64
C LYS A 531 -14.99 -33.79 -2.99
N LYS A 532 -16.32 -33.88 -3.14
CA LYS A 532 -16.98 -34.28 -4.39
C LYS A 532 -16.55 -33.42 -5.58
N VAL A 533 -16.63 -32.09 -5.50
CA VAL A 533 -16.29 -31.22 -6.65
C VAL A 533 -14.80 -31.19 -6.99
N LYS A 534 -13.92 -31.62 -6.08
CA LYS A 534 -12.48 -31.86 -6.35
C LYS A 534 -12.24 -33.19 -7.05
N GLU A 535 -12.98 -34.24 -6.69
CA GLU A 535 -12.88 -35.57 -7.32
C GLU A 535 -13.56 -35.60 -8.70
N ASP A 536 -14.76 -35.01 -8.82
CA ASP A 536 -15.51 -34.86 -10.07
C ASP A 536 -14.95 -33.72 -10.97
N GLY A 537 -13.82 -33.08 -10.59
CA GLY A 537 -13.12 -32.04 -11.37
C GLY A 537 -13.91 -30.76 -11.67
N SER A 538 -15.10 -30.60 -11.10
CA SER A 538 -16.09 -29.62 -11.56
C SER A 538 -15.85 -28.18 -11.10
N TRP A 539 -14.94 -27.98 -10.14
CA TRP A 539 -14.57 -26.66 -9.59
C TRP A 539 -13.08 -26.41 -9.80
N SER A 540 -12.72 -25.19 -10.22
CA SER A 540 -11.32 -24.80 -10.39
C SER A 540 -10.65 -24.48 -9.05
N GLN A 541 -9.31 -24.37 -9.04
CA GLN A 541 -8.60 -23.88 -7.85
C GLN A 541 -9.06 -22.46 -7.44
N THR A 542 -9.51 -21.63 -8.39
CA THR A 542 -10.05 -20.28 -8.11
C THR A 542 -11.36 -20.35 -7.32
N ASP A 543 -12.21 -21.34 -7.57
CA ASP A 543 -13.47 -21.58 -6.87
C ASP A 543 -13.25 -22.15 -5.45
N LEU A 544 -12.03 -22.61 -5.18
CA LEU A 544 -11.58 -23.19 -3.91
C LEU A 544 -10.60 -22.27 -3.14
N ASP A 545 -10.22 -21.13 -3.73
CA ASP A 545 -9.36 -20.09 -3.15
C ASP A 545 -10.05 -19.39 -1.97
N THR A 546 -9.30 -18.80 -1.03
CA THR A 546 -9.86 -18.20 0.21
C THR A 546 -11.02 -17.22 -0.04
N ILE A 547 -12.16 -17.43 0.64
CA ILE A 547 -13.36 -16.59 0.54
C ILE A 547 -13.12 -15.25 1.25
N VAL A 548 -13.22 -14.16 0.49
CA VAL A 548 -12.95 -12.77 0.94
C VAL A 548 -14.19 -11.87 0.99
N HIS A 549 -15.36 -12.37 0.59
CA HIS A 549 -16.58 -11.56 0.48
C HIS A 549 -17.83 -12.38 0.91
N PRO A 550 -18.79 -11.80 1.67
CA PRO A 550 -19.93 -12.54 2.22
C PRO A 550 -20.85 -13.16 1.17
N ASN A 551 -21.03 -12.48 0.03
CA ASN A 551 -21.88 -12.98 -1.06
C ASN A 551 -21.25 -14.16 -1.80
N THR A 552 -19.91 -14.21 -1.90
CA THR A 552 -19.17 -15.36 -2.44
C THR A 552 -19.32 -16.58 -1.55
N TYR A 553 -19.30 -16.41 -0.21
CA TYR A 553 -19.62 -17.47 0.75
C TYR A 553 -21.02 -18.04 0.47
N PHE A 554 -22.02 -17.18 0.28
CA PHE A 554 -23.38 -17.59 -0.04
C PHE A 554 -23.45 -18.39 -1.35
N LYS A 555 -22.95 -17.82 -2.45
CA LYS A 555 -22.97 -18.47 -3.78
C LYS A 555 -22.28 -19.83 -3.74
N ARG A 556 -21.09 -19.92 -3.16
CA ARG A 556 -20.36 -21.19 -3.04
C ARG A 556 -21.10 -22.21 -2.16
N SER A 557 -21.64 -21.80 -1.01
CA SER A 557 -22.45 -22.69 -0.16
C SER A 557 -23.69 -23.22 -0.87
N PHE A 558 -24.41 -22.35 -1.59
CA PHE A 558 -25.63 -22.68 -2.31
C PHE A 558 -25.35 -23.66 -3.46
N LEU A 559 -24.35 -23.36 -4.30
CA LEU A 559 -23.94 -24.22 -5.43
C LEU A 559 -23.48 -25.60 -4.94
N LEU A 560 -22.62 -25.68 -3.91
CA LEU A 560 -22.18 -26.96 -3.35
C LEU A 560 -23.36 -27.84 -2.88
N LYS A 561 -24.34 -27.25 -2.20
CA LYS A 561 -25.54 -27.97 -1.71
C LYS A 561 -26.58 -28.23 -2.83
N GLN A 562 -26.53 -27.56 -3.97
CA GLN A 562 -27.29 -27.93 -5.17
C GLN A 562 -26.63 -29.08 -5.94
N MET A 563 -25.31 -29.02 -6.17
CA MET A 563 -24.53 -30.08 -6.84
C MET A 563 -24.46 -31.39 -6.03
N ALA A 564 -24.78 -31.32 -4.73
CA ALA A 564 -25.02 -32.49 -3.87
C ALA A 564 -26.42 -33.12 -4.02
N LYS A 565 -27.41 -32.39 -4.57
CA LYS A 565 -28.79 -32.86 -4.78
C LYS A 565 -29.08 -33.33 -6.20
N ALA A 566 -28.27 -32.92 -7.18
CA ALA A 566 -28.34 -33.46 -8.53
C ALA A 566 -28.04 -34.99 -8.53
N PRO A 567 -28.89 -35.83 -9.16
CA PRO A 567 -28.57 -37.22 -9.44
C PRO A 567 -27.26 -37.36 -10.24
N LYS A 568 -26.65 -38.56 -10.23
CA LYS A 568 -25.43 -38.82 -11.03
C LYS A 568 -25.71 -39.09 -12.52
N ASP A 569 -26.96 -39.25 -12.89
CA ASP A 569 -27.39 -39.64 -14.24
C ASP A 569 -28.26 -38.52 -14.86
N ALA A 570 -27.66 -37.74 -15.77
CA ALA A 570 -28.29 -36.73 -16.61
C ALA A 570 -27.43 -36.49 -17.87
#